data_AF-A0A6L7VZH8-F1
#
_entry.id   AF-A0A6L7VZH8-F1
#
_cell.length_a   1.000
_cell.length_b   1.000
_cell.length_c   1.000
_cell.angle_alpha   90.00
_cell.angle_beta   90.00
_cell.angle_gamma   90.00
#
_symmetry.space_group_name_H-M   'P 1'
#
loop_
_entity.id
_entity.type
_entity.pdbx_description
1 polymer ?
#
loop_
_entity_poly.entity_id
_entity_poly.type
_entity_poly.pdbx_seq_one_letter_code
_entity_poly.pdbx_strand_id
1 'polypeptide(L)'
;DPERIKSETVGFENHLNYFHCNGKGLPAHLAKGLAIFLNSMMVDSYFRLFNGHTQVNATDLRSLKYPSKEKLESLGAKIKDRLPDCDALDDLIQQEVFDMANESGKPDPIKRKQKIEAALAILKSIGMPGAQQNERSALTLLALTDVKSETQWQDANNPLIGITPIMNFAADHYGKQYAPNTRETVRRQTVHQFLDAGIIRINPDAPDRPTNSPNTVYQIEDSTLDLIRSYGGAKWNEELKKFLQSIETLQAKYAQERQARKIPVDISNTTQVNLSPGGQNELVKKIIDDMFPNFAPDGKVIYLGDTASKFAYFDRKALEMLGVDIEDHGKMPDVVIHHQKKNWLLLIEAVTSHGPVDPKRRGELQKLFETSKAGLVFITTFLTRRDMMRYLPEISWETEVWIAESPTHMIHFDGERFLGPYE
;
A
#
# COMPACT_ATOMS: atom_id res chain seq x y z
N ASP A 1 29.07 -22.16 33.25
CA ASP A 1 29.41 -23.06 34.36
C ASP A 1 30.88 -22.85 34.69
N PRO A 2 31.19 -22.22 35.84
CA PRO A 2 32.56 -21.89 36.24
C PRO A 2 33.44 -23.12 36.47
N GLU A 3 32.86 -24.30 36.72
CA GLU A 3 33.63 -25.54 36.94
C GLU A 3 34.19 -26.14 35.63
N ARG A 4 33.71 -25.67 34.47
CA ARG A 4 34.17 -26.15 33.15
C ARG A 4 35.47 -25.52 32.69
N ILE A 5 35.89 -24.40 33.28
CA ILE A 5 37.09 -23.67 32.88
C ILE A 5 38.09 -23.73 34.03
N LYS A 6 39.19 -24.48 33.85
CA LYS A 6 40.28 -24.59 34.83
C LYS A 6 41.16 -23.33 34.80
N SER A 7 40.62 -22.20 35.25
CA SER A 7 41.35 -20.93 35.36
C SER A 7 40.80 -20.11 36.53
N GLU A 8 41.69 -19.41 37.25
CA GLU A 8 41.30 -18.48 38.32
C GLU A 8 40.64 -17.20 37.79
N THR A 9 40.91 -16.85 36.52
CA THR A 9 40.35 -15.67 35.86
C THR A 9 39.82 -16.01 34.47
N VAL A 10 38.72 -15.37 34.09
CA VAL A 10 38.09 -15.51 32.77
C VAL A 10 37.94 -14.11 32.19
N GLY A 11 38.55 -13.89 31.02
CA GLY A 11 38.38 -12.66 30.25
C GLY A 11 37.11 -12.73 29.41
N PHE A 12 36.32 -11.66 29.41
CA PHE A 12 35.16 -11.50 28.55
C PHE A 12 35.44 -10.45 27.48
N GLU A 13 34.87 -10.60 26.29
CA GLU A 13 34.95 -9.58 25.26
C GLU A 13 34.12 -8.35 25.63
N ASN A 14 34.63 -7.15 25.31
CA ASN A 14 34.04 -5.87 25.73
C ASN A 14 32.63 -5.59 25.20
N HIS A 15 32.11 -6.41 24.27
CA HIS A 15 30.79 -6.23 23.66
C HIS A 15 29.73 -7.23 24.19
N LEU A 16 30.07 -8.00 25.23
CA LEU A 16 29.13 -8.93 25.88
C LEU A 16 28.53 -8.32 27.15
N ASN A 17 27.20 -8.35 27.23
CA ASN A 17 26.51 -8.07 28.50
C ASN A 17 26.55 -9.32 29.39
N TYR A 18 26.86 -9.17 30.66
CA TYR A 18 26.84 -10.25 31.64
C TYR A 18 26.04 -9.85 32.88
N PHE A 19 25.28 -10.80 33.42
CA PHE A 19 24.59 -10.64 34.69
C PHE A 19 25.49 -11.08 35.85
N HIS A 20 25.51 -10.30 36.92
CA HIS A 20 26.34 -10.56 38.09
C HIS A 20 25.67 -10.11 39.38
N CYS A 21 26.13 -10.65 40.51
CA CYS A 21 25.87 -10.11 41.83
C CYS A 21 27.14 -9.42 42.34
N ASN A 22 27.20 -8.09 42.26
CA ASN A 22 28.36 -7.29 42.70
C ASN A 22 29.72 -7.79 42.14
N GLY A 23 29.79 -8.03 40.82
CA GLY A 23 30.98 -8.56 40.13
C GLY A 23 31.21 -10.06 40.30
N LYS A 24 30.39 -10.76 41.09
CA LYS A 24 30.44 -12.22 41.26
C LYS A 24 29.40 -12.92 40.39
N GLY A 25 29.67 -14.18 40.04
CA GLY A 25 28.72 -15.05 39.35
C GLY A 25 27.41 -15.24 40.11
N LEU A 26 26.37 -15.64 39.40
CA LEU A 26 25.05 -15.90 39.98
C LEU A 26 24.95 -17.34 40.51
N PRO A 27 24.13 -17.60 41.55
CA PRO A 27 23.75 -18.97 41.94
C PRO A 27 23.19 -19.77 40.76
N ALA A 28 23.48 -21.07 40.70
CA ALA A 28 23.18 -21.91 39.54
C ALA A 28 21.68 -21.91 39.16
N HIS A 29 20.78 -22.08 40.13
CA HIS A 29 19.34 -22.06 39.85
C HIS A 29 18.85 -20.68 39.39
N LEU A 30 19.35 -19.60 39.99
CA LEU A 30 19.01 -18.24 39.56
C LEU A 30 19.49 -17.97 38.12
N ALA A 31 20.71 -18.40 37.79
CA ALA A 31 21.26 -18.26 36.44
C ALA A 31 20.44 -19.05 35.40
N LYS A 32 20.03 -20.29 35.74
CA LYS A 32 19.15 -21.10 34.89
C LYS A 32 17.78 -20.44 34.71
N GLY A 33 17.18 -19.95 35.79
CA GLY A 33 15.92 -19.19 35.79
C GLY A 33 15.94 -17.97 34.88
N LEU A 34 17.00 -17.16 35.00
CA LEU A 34 17.22 -16.00 34.14
C LEU A 34 17.40 -16.40 32.68
N ALA A 35 18.15 -17.47 32.41
CA ALA A 35 18.33 -17.97 31.05
C ALA A 35 16.98 -18.39 30.43
N ILE A 36 16.13 -19.10 31.18
CA ILE A 36 14.78 -19.48 30.75
C ILE A 36 13.95 -18.23 30.42
N PHE A 37 13.87 -17.29 31.36
CA PHE A 37 13.08 -16.08 31.20
C PHE A 37 13.54 -15.25 29.99
N LEU A 38 14.84 -15.01 29.85
CA LEU A 38 15.40 -14.20 28.76
C LEU A 38 15.33 -14.88 27.39
N ASN A 39 15.25 -16.21 27.33
CA ASN A 39 15.08 -16.97 26.09
C ASN A 39 13.60 -17.24 25.76
N SER A 40 12.66 -16.72 26.54
CA SER A 40 11.23 -16.89 26.27
C SER A 40 10.78 -16.08 25.07
N MET A 41 9.81 -16.60 24.31
CA MET A 41 9.23 -15.86 23.20
C MET A 41 8.57 -14.56 23.66
N MET A 42 8.08 -14.53 24.89
CA MET A 42 7.47 -13.34 25.47
C MET A 42 8.49 -12.23 25.70
N VAL A 43 9.63 -12.53 26.33
CA VAL A 43 10.68 -11.52 26.54
C VAL A 43 11.24 -11.08 25.21
N ASP A 44 11.48 -11.99 24.26
CA ASP A 44 11.87 -11.65 22.89
C ASP A 44 10.87 -10.71 22.21
N SER A 45 9.56 -11.00 22.31
CA SER A 45 8.50 -10.17 21.72
C SER A 45 8.38 -8.80 22.39
N TYR A 46 8.42 -8.75 23.73
CA TYR A 46 8.42 -7.49 24.49
C TYR A 46 9.64 -6.64 24.14
N PHE A 47 10.81 -7.27 24.05
CA PHE A 47 12.06 -6.60 23.73
C PHE A 47 12.04 -6.03 22.31
N ARG A 48 11.51 -6.76 21.32
CA ARG A 48 11.35 -6.27 19.93
C ARG A 48 10.34 -5.14 19.78
N LEU A 49 9.34 -5.05 20.65
CA LEU A 49 8.37 -3.95 20.63
C LEU A 49 9.00 -2.62 21.08
N PHE A 50 10.00 -2.66 21.96
CA PHE A 50 10.65 -1.47 22.50
C PHE A 50 11.97 -1.14 21.80
N ASN A 51 12.71 -2.15 21.32
CA ASN A 51 14.03 -1.97 20.73
C ASN A 51 13.97 -2.01 19.19
N GLY A 52 14.09 -0.84 18.57
CA GLY A 52 14.12 -0.67 17.11
C GLY A 52 15.46 -1.00 16.45
N HIS A 53 16.40 -1.59 17.20
CA HIS A 53 17.76 -1.90 16.76
C HIS A 53 18.12 -3.36 17.06
N THR A 54 19.09 -3.90 16.33
CA THR A 54 19.52 -5.30 16.44
C THR A 54 20.49 -5.58 17.59
N GLN A 55 20.85 -4.57 18.38
CA GLN A 55 21.80 -4.68 19.50
C GLN A 55 21.06 -4.59 20.84
N VAL A 56 21.40 -5.48 21.78
CA VAL A 56 20.88 -5.49 23.15
C VAL A 56 21.86 -4.75 24.04
N ASN A 57 21.48 -3.61 24.64
CA ASN A 57 22.35 -2.91 25.58
C ASN A 57 22.04 -3.29 27.04
N ALA A 58 23.03 -3.17 27.93
CA ALA A 58 22.84 -3.37 29.37
C ALA A 58 21.74 -2.48 29.97
N THR A 59 21.57 -1.27 29.44
CA THR A 59 20.53 -0.33 29.87
C THR A 59 19.12 -0.83 29.53
N ASP A 60 18.97 -1.51 28.39
CA ASP A 60 17.70 -2.11 27.97
C ASP A 60 17.35 -3.31 28.86
N LEU A 61 18.35 -4.13 29.19
CA LEU A 61 18.16 -5.23 30.13
C LEU A 61 17.82 -4.73 31.54
N ARG A 62 18.31 -3.57 31.96
CA ARG A 62 17.97 -2.96 33.27
C ARG A 62 16.55 -2.40 33.33
N SER A 63 15.96 -2.02 32.19
CA SER A 63 14.60 -1.48 32.13
C SER A 63 13.52 -2.57 32.06
N LEU A 64 13.92 -3.82 31.77
CA LEU A 64 13.03 -4.98 31.84
C LEU A 64 12.51 -5.19 33.27
N LYS A 65 11.22 -5.56 33.36
CA LYS A 65 10.66 -6.09 34.61
C LYS A 65 10.99 -7.58 34.70
N TYR A 66 11.69 -7.96 35.76
CA TYR A 66 12.02 -9.35 36.04
C TYR A 66 11.03 -9.95 37.03
N PRO A 67 10.73 -11.26 36.92
CA PRO A 67 10.12 -12.02 38.01
C PRO A 67 10.97 -11.94 39.28
N SER A 68 10.37 -12.21 40.44
CA SER A 68 11.11 -12.20 41.70
C SER A 68 12.21 -13.25 41.70
N LYS A 69 13.23 -13.04 42.54
CA LYS A 69 14.37 -13.96 42.67
C LYS A 69 13.91 -15.38 42.97
N GLU A 70 12.94 -15.53 43.86
CA GLU A 70 12.39 -16.81 44.30
C GLU A 70 11.71 -17.55 43.13
N LYS A 71 10.97 -16.81 42.28
CA LYS A 71 10.34 -17.39 41.08
C LYS A 71 11.38 -17.84 40.05
N LEU A 72 12.43 -17.04 39.83
CA LEU A 72 13.51 -17.41 38.92
C LEU A 72 14.26 -18.64 39.44
N GLU A 73 14.51 -18.73 40.75
CA GLU A 73 15.13 -19.91 41.35
C GLU A 73 14.24 -21.16 41.26
N SER A 74 12.92 -21.02 41.45
CA SER A 74 11.93 -22.08 41.23
C SER A 74 11.97 -22.60 39.78
N LEU A 75 11.91 -21.68 38.81
CA LEU A 75 12.02 -22.00 37.38
C LEU A 75 13.33 -22.73 37.06
N GLY A 76 14.45 -22.22 37.57
CA GLY A 76 15.76 -22.82 37.33
C GLY A 76 15.97 -24.19 37.99
N ALA A 77 15.28 -24.47 39.09
CA ALA A 77 15.34 -25.77 39.76
C ALA A 77 14.61 -26.88 38.98
N LYS A 78 13.62 -26.52 38.14
CA LYS A 78 12.88 -27.48 37.30
C LYS A 78 13.69 -27.97 36.10
N ILE A 79 14.85 -27.36 35.81
CA ILE A 79 15.65 -27.66 34.61
C ILE A 79 16.97 -28.33 34.97
N LYS A 80 17.27 -29.44 34.28
CA LYS A 80 18.54 -30.17 34.36
C LYS A 80 19.65 -29.41 33.62
N ASP A 81 20.59 -30.10 32.95
CA ASP A 81 21.78 -29.44 32.38
C ASP A 81 21.59 -28.81 31.00
N ARG A 82 20.42 -29.00 30.35
CA ARG A 82 20.08 -28.39 29.06
C ARG A 82 18.79 -27.60 29.15
N LEU A 83 18.77 -26.45 28.47
CA LEU A 83 17.56 -25.68 28.24
C LEU A 83 16.58 -26.53 27.39
N PRO A 84 15.28 -26.55 27.70
CA PRO A 84 14.25 -27.19 26.88
C PRO A 84 14.11 -26.52 25.52
N ASP A 85 13.36 -27.15 24.62
CA ASP A 85 12.94 -26.54 23.36
C ASP A 85 11.98 -25.35 23.62
N CYS A 86 11.87 -24.43 22.66
CA CYS A 86 11.16 -23.15 22.81
C CYS A 86 9.70 -23.33 23.24
N ASP A 87 8.99 -24.33 22.68
CA ASP A 87 7.59 -24.60 23.00
C ASP A 87 7.41 -25.04 24.48
N ALA A 88 8.33 -25.86 25.01
CA ALA A 88 8.28 -26.32 26.40
C ALA A 88 8.73 -25.25 27.41
N LEU A 89 9.54 -24.28 26.96
CA LEU A 89 9.96 -23.12 27.75
C LEU A 89 8.79 -22.17 28.01
N ASP A 90 7.97 -21.91 26.98
CA ASP A 90 6.88 -20.95 27.07
C ASP A 90 5.74 -21.47 27.97
N ASP A 91 5.39 -22.75 27.90
CA ASP A 91 4.41 -23.39 28.81
C ASP A 91 4.85 -23.28 30.29
N LEU A 92 6.14 -23.47 30.56
CA LEU A 92 6.70 -23.41 31.91
C LEU A 92 6.65 -21.98 32.49
N ILE A 93 6.89 -20.98 31.65
CA ILE A 93 6.83 -19.56 32.04
C ILE A 93 5.39 -19.13 32.25
N GLN A 94 4.46 -19.60 31.42
CA GLN A 94 3.05 -19.30 31.58
C GLN A 94 2.51 -19.82 32.92
N GLN A 95 2.91 -21.02 33.34
CA GLN A 95 2.48 -21.64 34.61
C GLN A 95 3.06 -20.95 35.87
N GLU A 96 4.31 -20.49 35.86
CA GLU A 96 4.97 -19.96 37.08
C GLU A 96 4.96 -18.42 37.18
N VAL A 97 4.94 -17.73 36.03
CA VAL A 97 5.10 -16.27 35.97
C VAL A 97 3.76 -15.55 35.75
N PHE A 98 2.78 -16.19 35.10
CA PHE A 98 1.60 -15.53 34.53
C PHE A 98 0.22 -15.88 35.09
N ASP A 99 0.13 -16.33 36.34
CA ASP A 99 -1.11 -16.27 37.15
C ASP A 99 -1.71 -14.84 37.28
N MET A 100 -1.16 -13.81 36.61
CA MET A 100 -1.65 -12.43 36.57
C MET A 100 -2.03 -11.90 35.16
N ALA A 101 -2.04 -12.71 34.09
CA ALA A 101 -2.39 -12.20 32.74
C ALA A 101 -3.91 -12.03 32.50
N ASN A 102 -4.77 -12.56 33.38
CA ASN A 102 -6.24 -12.48 33.21
C ASN A 102 -6.86 -11.13 33.58
N GLU A 103 -6.07 -10.12 34.01
CA GLU A 103 -6.61 -8.84 34.49
C GLU A 103 -6.62 -7.69 33.47
N SER A 104 -6.11 -7.89 32.26
CA SER A 104 -6.20 -6.85 31.23
C SER A 104 -6.65 -7.47 29.93
N GLY A 105 -7.86 -7.14 29.46
CA GLY A 105 -8.47 -7.64 28.23
C GLY A 105 -7.75 -7.26 26.92
N LYS A 106 -6.41 -7.26 26.93
CA LYS A 106 -5.54 -7.13 25.77
C LYS A 106 -5.21 -8.54 25.26
N PRO A 107 -5.41 -8.81 23.95
CA PRO A 107 -5.19 -10.14 23.40
C PRO A 107 -3.74 -10.65 23.57
N ASP A 108 -3.62 -11.97 23.75
CA ASP A 108 -2.37 -12.70 24.05
C ASP A 108 -1.29 -12.44 22.97
N PRO A 109 -0.12 -11.87 23.35
CA PRO A 109 0.99 -11.62 22.44
C PRO A 109 1.47 -12.87 21.67
N ILE A 110 1.42 -14.05 22.29
CA ILE A 110 1.87 -15.30 21.69
C ILE A 110 0.92 -15.69 20.55
N LYS A 111 -0.39 -15.67 20.80
CA LYS A 111 -1.41 -15.96 19.78
C LYS A 111 -1.34 -15.01 18.59
N ARG A 112 -1.06 -13.72 18.83
CA ARG A 112 -0.84 -12.76 17.73
C ARG A 112 0.31 -13.18 16.82
N LYS A 113 1.46 -13.53 17.40
CA LYS A 113 2.64 -13.99 16.65
C LYS A 113 2.33 -15.26 15.86
N GLN A 114 1.68 -16.25 16.48
CA GLN A 114 1.25 -17.48 15.82
C GLN A 114 0.32 -17.21 14.63
N LYS A 115 -0.62 -16.26 14.74
CA LYS A 115 -1.49 -15.85 13.61
C LYS A 115 -0.71 -15.20 12.47
N ILE A 116 0.27 -14.35 12.77
CA ILE A 116 1.12 -13.72 11.75
C ILE A 116 1.96 -14.79 11.03
N GLU A 117 2.57 -15.72 11.76
CA GLU A 117 3.36 -16.81 11.19
C GLU A 117 2.51 -17.76 10.34
N ALA A 118 1.31 -18.09 10.80
CA ALA A 118 0.35 -18.87 10.02
C ALA A 118 -0.08 -18.13 8.74
N ALA A 119 -0.36 -16.82 8.81
CA ALA A 119 -0.66 -16.02 7.63
C ALA A 119 0.53 -15.98 6.64
N LEU A 120 1.77 -15.89 7.12
CA LEU A 120 2.97 -16.00 6.29
C LEU A 120 3.08 -17.37 5.61
N ALA A 121 2.81 -18.45 6.35
CA ALA A 121 2.82 -19.81 5.81
C ALA A 121 1.75 -20.01 4.73
N ILE A 122 0.55 -19.43 4.90
CA ILE A 122 -0.49 -19.41 3.86
C ILE A 122 0.02 -18.69 2.61
N LEU A 123 0.52 -17.46 2.75
CA LEU A 123 1.04 -16.66 1.62
C LEU A 123 2.15 -17.40 0.86
N LYS A 124 3.03 -18.09 1.57
CA LYS A 124 4.07 -18.92 0.96
C LYS A 124 3.49 -20.13 0.23
N SER A 125 2.48 -20.80 0.82
CA SER A 125 1.86 -22.01 0.26
C SER A 125 1.09 -21.74 -1.03
N ILE A 126 0.45 -20.57 -1.13
CA ILE A 126 -0.24 -20.13 -2.35
C ILE A 126 0.70 -19.55 -3.42
N GLY A 127 2.01 -19.52 -3.15
CA GLY A 127 3.02 -19.13 -4.13
C GLY A 127 3.24 -17.62 -4.26
N MET A 128 2.91 -16.80 -3.25
CA MET A 128 3.19 -15.36 -3.31
C MET A 128 4.69 -15.09 -3.45
N PRO A 129 5.12 -14.06 -4.22
CA PRO A 129 6.53 -13.73 -4.37
C PRO A 129 7.18 -13.37 -3.02
N GLY A 130 8.50 -13.53 -2.92
CA GLY A 130 9.24 -13.27 -1.67
C GLY A 130 9.03 -11.86 -1.10
N ALA A 131 8.77 -10.86 -1.96
CA ALA A 131 8.46 -9.49 -1.55
C ALA A 131 7.12 -9.35 -0.80
N GLN A 132 6.24 -10.36 -0.86
CA GLN A 132 4.96 -10.44 -0.15
C GLN A 132 4.99 -11.47 0.99
N GLN A 133 6.14 -12.09 1.26
CA GLN A 133 6.34 -13.00 2.40
C GLN A 133 6.91 -12.24 3.60
N ASN A 134 6.22 -11.16 4.00
CA ASN A 134 6.61 -10.30 5.12
C ASN A 134 5.43 -9.95 6.03
N GLU A 135 5.73 -9.47 7.23
CA GLU A 135 4.76 -9.15 8.28
C GLU A 135 3.63 -8.23 7.79
N ARG A 136 3.95 -7.21 6.98
CA ARG A 136 2.94 -6.30 6.41
C ARG A 136 1.91 -7.04 5.56
N SER A 137 2.36 -7.97 4.74
CA SER A 137 1.48 -8.74 3.86
C SER A 137 0.65 -9.76 4.65
N ALA A 138 1.23 -10.37 5.69
CA ALA A 138 0.51 -11.21 6.63
C ALA A 138 -0.60 -10.45 7.38
N LEU A 139 -0.29 -9.28 7.91
CA LEU A 139 -1.28 -8.41 8.58
C LEU A 139 -2.37 -7.92 7.62
N THR A 140 -2.02 -7.67 6.36
CA THR A 140 -2.99 -7.33 5.31
C THR A 140 -3.95 -8.51 5.06
N LEU A 141 -3.43 -9.75 4.97
CA LEU A 141 -4.25 -10.95 4.80
C LEU A 141 -5.19 -11.17 5.99
N LEU A 142 -4.69 -11.02 7.22
CA LEU A 142 -5.49 -11.12 8.45
C LEU A 142 -6.62 -10.08 8.48
N ALA A 143 -6.35 -8.84 8.06
CA ALA A 143 -7.38 -7.79 7.97
C ALA A 143 -8.43 -8.09 6.88
N LEU A 144 -7.99 -8.56 5.71
CA LEU A 144 -8.88 -8.99 4.61
C LEU A 144 -9.74 -10.20 4.97
N THR A 145 -9.39 -10.93 6.02
CA THR A 145 -10.09 -12.12 6.48
C THR A 145 -10.79 -11.95 7.84
N ASP A 146 -10.72 -10.76 8.44
CA ASP A 146 -11.15 -10.46 9.82
C ASP A 146 -10.66 -11.47 10.88
N VAL A 147 -9.48 -12.05 10.68
CA VAL A 147 -8.88 -13.01 11.63
C VAL A 147 -8.09 -12.25 12.69
N LYS A 148 -8.55 -12.34 13.94
CA LYS A 148 -7.90 -11.79 15.15
C LYS A 148 -7.14 -12.91 15.88
N SER A 149 -6.49 -12.60 17.01
CA SER A 149 -5.71 -13.60 17.77
C SER A 149 -6.52 -14.81 18.22
N GLU A 150 -7.79 -14.60 18.58
CA GLU A 150 -8.69 -15.65 19.07
C GLU A 150 -9.57 -16.26 17.98
N THR A 151 -9.63 -15.65 16.79
CA THR A 151 -10.50 -16.12 15.69
C THR A 151 -9.96 -17.44 15.16
N GLN A 152 -10.79 -18.48 15.05
CA GLN A 152 -10.38 -19.71 14.38
C GLN A 152 -10.35 -19.49 12.85
N TRP A 153 -9.46 -20.19 12.14
CA TRP A 153 -9.33 -19.99 10.69
C TRP A 153 -10.62 -20.30 9.94
N GLN A 154 -11.37 -21.31 10.38
CA GLN A 154 -12.69 -21.66 9.86
C GLN A 154 -13.72 -20.51 9.93
N ASP A 155 -13.54 -19.58 10.86
CA ASP A 155 -14.44 -18.44 11.09
C ASP A 155 -13.96 -17.17 10.34
N ALA A 156 -12.92 -17.29 9.49
CA ALA A 156 -12.50 -16.22 8.61
C ALA A 156 -13.67 -15.72 7.75
N ASN A 157 -13.69 -14.43 7.45
CA ASN A 157 -14.75 -13.76 6.69
C ASN A 157 -14.18 -12.94 5.53
N ASN A 158 -15.03 -12.32 4.70
CA ASN A 158 -14.61 -11.50 3.57
C ASN A 158 -15.18 -10.07 3.62
N PRO A 159 -14.80 -9.24 4.62
CA PRO A 159 -15.27 -7.86 4.68
C PRO A 159 -14.81 -7.02 3.48
N LEU A 160 -15.60 -6.01 3.13
CA LEU A 160 -15.14 -4.92 2.24
C LEU A 160 -14.26 -3.98 3.05
N ILE A 161 -12.98 -3.87 2.69
CA ILE A 161 -12.01 -3.13 3.48
C ILE A 161 -11.07 -2.26 2.62
N GLY A 162 -10.85 -1.02 3.02
CA GLY A 162 -9.88 -0.11 2.38
C GLY A 162 -8.48 -0.20 3.01
N ILE A 163 -7.50 0.50 2.44
CA ILE A 163 -6.10 0.47 2.92
C ILE A 163 -5.96 1.03 4.35
N THR A 164 -6.59 2.17 4.64
CA THR A 164 -6.50 2.79 5.98
C THR A 164 -7.14 1.88 7.04
N PRO A 165 -8.35 1.32 6.82
CA PRO A 165 -8.89 0.29 7.72
C PRO A 165 -7.99 -0.94 7.91
N ILE A 166 -7.29 -1.43 6.87
CA ILE A 166 -6.29 -2.52 7.02
C ILE A 166 -5.18 -2.11 7.99
N MET A 167 -4.65 -0.90 7.88
CA MET A 167 -3.61 -0.40 8.79
C MET A 167 -4.12 -0.25 10.22
N ASN A 168 -5.36 0.23 10.39
CA ASN A 168 -6.00 0.34 11.70
C ASN A 168 -6.21 -1.04 12.33
N PHE A 169 -6.68 -2.03 11.56
CA PHE A 169 -6.82 -3.41 12.02
C PHE A 169 -5.50 -3.97 12.56
N ALA A 170 -4.40 -3.74 11.84
CA ALA A 170 -3.07 -4.15 12.27
C ALA A 170 -2.64 -3.46 13.59
N ALA A 171 -2.98 -2.18 13.76
CA ALA A 171 -2.70 -1.45 14.99
C ALA A 171 -3.56 -1.96 16.17
N ASP A 172 -4.87 -2.08 15.97
CA ASP A 172 -5.85 -2.34 17.03
C ASP A 172 -5.79 -3.79 17.53
N HIS A 173 -5.61 -4.76 16.61
CA HIS A 173 -5.66 -6.18 16.96
C HIS A 173 -4.29 -6.83 17.09
N TYR A 174 -3.27 -6.29 16.41
CA TYR A 174 -1.92 -6.86 16.37
C TYR A 174 -0.84 -5.94 16.93
N GLY A 175 -1.18 -4.70 17.34
CA GLY A 175 -0.24 -3.76 17.93
C GLY A 175 0.75 -3.14 16.93
N LYS A 176 0.56 -3.35 15.62
CA LYS A 176 1.45 -2.83 14.58
C LYS A 176 1.00 -1.44 14.13
N GLN A 177 1.63 -0.41 14.66
CA GLN A 177 1.39 0.96 14.21
C GLN A 177 2.19 1.27 12.94
N TYR A 178 1.50 1.83 11.95
CA TYR A 178 2.11 2.30 10.71
C TYR A 178 2.01 3.82 10.61
N ALA A 179 3.08 4.45 10.15
CA ALA A 179 3.05 5.87 9.83
C ALA A 179 2.13 6.12 8.60
N PRO A 180 1.48 7.30 8.48
CA PRO A 180 0.52 7.58 7.40
C PRO A 180 1.05 7.35 5.97
N ASN A 181 2.32 7.63 5.72
CA ASN A 181 3.00 7.39 4.43
C ASN A 181 3.08 5.90 4.04
N THR A 182 2.95 4.99 5.01
CA THR A 182 2.96 3.53 4.78
C THR A 182 1.73 3.05 4.02
N ARG A 183 0.65 3.84 4.01
CA ARG A 183 -0.57 3.56 3.23
C ARG A 183 -0.24 3.24 1.77
N GLU A 184 0.64 4.03 1.17
CA GLU A 184 1.02 3.84 -0.23
C GLU A 184 1.87 2.59 -0.44
N THR A 185 2.70 2.25 0.55
CA THR A 185 3.47 1.01 0.57
C THR A 185 2.56 -0.21 0.66
N VAL A 186 1.58 -0.23 1.57
CA VAL A 186 0.59 -1.32 1.68
C VAL A 186 -0.18 -1.47 0.36
N ARG A 187 -0.63 -0.36 -0.23
CA ARG A 187 -1.36 -0.36 -1.49
C ARG A 187 -0.53 -0.96 -2.63
N ARG A 188 0.65 -0.41 -2.91
CA ARG A 188 1.47 -0.77 -4.08
C ARG A 188 2.23 -2.08 -3.92
N GLN A 189 2.76 -2.33 -2.73
CA GLN A 189 3.68 -3.46 -2.51
C GLN A 189 2.99 -4.71 -1.95
N THR A 190 1.72 -4.61 -1.54
CA THR A 190 0.98 -5.77 -1.02
C THR A 190 -0.35 -5.92 -1.74
N VAL A 191 -1.27 -4.97 -1.61
CA VAL A 191 -2.64 -5.11 -2.12
C VAL A 191 -2.68 -5.24 -3.65
N HIS A 192 -1.90 -4.46 -4.39
CA HIS A 192 -1.79 -4.64 -5.84
C HIS A 192 -1.29 -6.04 -6.22
N GLN A 193 -0.35 -6.58 -5.46
CA GLN A 193 0.21 -7.90 -5.75
C GLN A 193 -0.79 -9.01 -5.41
N PHE A 194 -1.66 -8.79 -4.43
CA PHE A 194 -2.77 -9.69 -4.12
C PHE A 194 -3.83 -9.65 -5.23
N LEU A 195 -4.10 -8.48 -5.82
CA LEU A 195 -4.99 -8.37 -6.99
C LEU A 195 -4.41 -9.11 -8.18
N ASP A 196 -3.13 -8.92 -8.47
CA ASP A 196 -2.46 -9.53 -9.60
C ASP A 196 -2.35 -11.05 -9.43
N ALA A 197 -2.21 -11.51 -8.18
CA ALA A 197 -2.30 -12.93 -7.85
C ALA A 197 -3.73 -13.48 -7.94
N GLY A 198 -4.76 -12.64 -8.05
CA GLY A 198 -6.17 -13.07 -8.13
C GLY A 198 -6.78 -13.52 -6.80
N ILE A 199 -6.12 -13.22 -5.67
CA ILE A 199 -6.54 -13.66 -4.34
C ILE A 199 -7.50 -12.68 -3.64
N ILE A 200 -7.59 -11.46 -4.16
CA ILE A 200 -8.57 -10.44 -3.74
C ILE A 200 -9.23 -9.81 -4.97
N ARG A 201 -10.40 -9.19 -4.75
CA ARG A 201 -11.16 -8.39 -5.72
C ARG A 201 -11.12 -6.92 -5.31
N ILE A 202 -11.07 -6.01 -6.30
CA ILE A 202 -11.18 -4.56 -6.10
C ILE A 202 -12.61 -4.12 -6.40
N ASN A 203 -13.17 -3.28 -5.53
CA ASN A 203 -14.50 -2.65 -5.66
C ASN A 203 -15.62 -3.62 -6.10
N PRO A 204 -15.76 -4.82 -5.50
CA PRO A 204 -16.84 -5.74 -5.88
C PRO A 204 -18.24 -5.16 -5.59
N ASP A 205 -18.31 -4.15 -4.73
CA ASP A 205 -19.52 -3.39 -4.39
C ASP A 205 -19.89 -2.32 -5.43
N ALA A 206 -18.91 -1.75 -6.13
CA ALA A 206 -19.10 -0.71 -7.14
C ALA A 206 -18.06 -0.87 -8.27
N PRO A 207 -18.33 -1.74 -9.27
CA PRO A 207 -17.35 -2.16 -10.27
C PRO A 207 -16.80 -1.03 -11.17
N ASP A 208 -17.53 0.07 -11.30
CA ASP A 208 -17.17 1.25 -12.11
C ASP A 208 -16.53 2.38 -11.28
N ARG A 209 -16.25 2.13 -9.98
CA ARG A 209 -15.59 3.11 -9.12
C ARG A 209 -14.22 3.51 -9.70
N PRO A 210 -13.91 4.81 -9.77
CA PRO A 210 -12.61 5.29 -10.26
C PRO A 210 -11.43 4.65 -9.52
N THR A 211 -10.38 4.31 -10.25
CA THR A 211 -9.18 3.64 -9.71
C THR A 211 -8.43 4.47 -8.65
N ASN A 212 -8.56 5.79 -8.71
CA ASN A 212 -7.97 6.75 -7.76
C ASN A 212 -8.94 7.15 -6.63
N SER A 213 -10.12 6.54 -6.55
CA SER A 213 -11.14 6.91 -5.57
C SER A 213 -10.64 6.70 -4.13
N PRO A 214 -10.87 7.68 -3.21
CA PRO A 214 -10.57 7.49 -1.79
C PRO A 214 -11.43 6.39 -1.16
N ASN A 215 -12.56 6.03 -1.80
CA ASN A 215 -13.50 5.00 -1.36
C ASN A 215 -13.20 3.62 -1.94
N THR A 216 -11.99 3.40 -2.46
CA THR A 216 -11.58 2.09 -2.98
C THR A 216 -11.56 1.06 -1.85
N VAL A 217 -12.28 -0.05 -2.04
CA VAL A 217 -12.30 -1.20 -1.12
C VAL A 217 -11.86 -2.47 -1.82
N TYR A 218 -11.40 -3.41 -1.01
CA TYR A 218 -10.93 -4.72 -1.42
C TYR A 218 -11.65 -5.79 -0.63
N GLN A 219 -11.77 -6.97 -1.22
CA GLN A 219 -12.39 -8.13 -0.59
C GLN A 219 -11.61 -9.38 -0.96
N ILE A 220 -11.38 -10.29 -0.02
CA ILE A 220 -10.81 -11.61 -0.34
C ILE A 220 -11.75 -12.35 -1.31
N GLU A 221 -11.15 -13.06 -2.26
CA GLU A 221 -11.89 -13.87 -3.22
C GLU A 221 -12.46 -15.13 -2.54
N ASP A 222 -13.61 -15.62 -2.98
CA ASP A 222 -14.38 -16.65 -2.26
C ASP A 222 -13.63 -17.99 -2.20
N SER A 223 -13.00 -18.42 -3.30
CA SER A 223 -12.15 -19.63 -3.30
C SER A 223 -10.90 -19.47 -2.43
N THR A 224 -10.34 -18.26 -2.36
CA THR A 224 -9.23 -17.95 -1.44
C THR A 224 -9.68 -18.03 0.02
N LEU A 225 -10.88 -17.52 0.33
CA LEU A 225 -11.46 -17.60 1.67
C LEU A 225 -11.69 -19.05 2.10
N ASP A 226 -12.26 -19.87 1.21
CA ASP A 226 -12.52 -21.28 1.48
C ASP A 226 -11.22 -22.05 1.75
N LEU A 227 -10.16 -21.76 0.98
CA LEU A 227 -8.83 -22.28 1.26
C LEU A 227 -8.35 -21.87 2.67
N ILE A 228 -8.39 -20.58 2.99
CA ILE A 228 -7.93 -20.05 4.28
C ILE A 228 -8.70 -20.68 5.45
N ARG A 229 -10.02 -20.89 5.31
CA ARG A 229 -10.85 -21.55 6.32
C ARG A 229 -10.43 -22.98 6.62
N SER A 230 -9.80 -23.66 5.66
CA SER A 230 -9.31 -25.02 5.82
C SER A 230 -7.91 -25.12 6.47
N TYR A 231 -7.23 -23.98 6.70
CA TYR A 231 -5.85 -23.96 7.19
C TYR A 231 -5.67 -24.66 8.55
N GLY A 232 -4.68 -25.54 8.62
CA GLY A 232 -4.40 -26.38 9.80
C GLY A 232 -5.33 -27.59 9.96
N GLY A 233 -6.36 -27.74 9.11
CA GLY A 233 -7.25 -28.89 9.09
C GLY A 233 -6.80 -29.99 8.13
N ALA A 234 -7.40 -31.18 8.24
CA ALA A 234 -7.07 -32.34 7.41
C ALA A 234 -7.30 -32.12 5.90
N LYS A 235 -8.18 -31.19 5.54
CA LYS A 235 -8.53 -30.87 4.14
C LYS A 235 -7.60 -29.84 3.48
N TRP A 236 -6.71 -29.19 4.24
CA TRP A 236 -5.85 -28.11 3.74
C TRP A 236 -5.12 -28.45 2.45
N ASN A 237 -4.45 -29.61 2.40
CA ASN A 237 -3.65 -30.01 1.24
C ASN A 237 -4.50 -30.27 -0.01
N GLU A 238 -5.73 -30.78 0.16
CA GLU A 238 -6.65 -31.03 -0.93
C GLU A 238 -7.19 -29.70 -1.50
N GLU A 239 -7.62 -28.80 -0.61
CA GLU A 239 -8.13 -27.47 -0.99
C GLU A 239 -7.02 -26.60 -1.61
N LEU A 240 -5.79 -26.65 -1.09
CA LEU A 240 -4.65 -25.94 -1.66
C LEU A 240 -4.37 -26.39 -3.11
N LYS A 241 -4.46 -27.70 -3.38
CA LYS A 241 -4.26 -28.23 -4.73
C LYS A 241 -5.36 -27.77 -5.69
N LYS A 242 -6.62 -27.77 -5.26
CA LYS A 242 -7.75 -27.25 -6.06
C LYS A 242 -7.57 -25.77 -6.35
N PHE A 243 -7.20 -25.00 -5.33
CA PHE A 243 -6.97 -23.56 -5.44
C PHE A 243 -5.87 -23.20 -6.44
N LEU A 244 -4.71 -23.87 -6.36
CA LEU A 244 -3.60 -23.65 -7.28
C LEU A 244 -3.95 -23.98 -8.74
N GLN A 245 -4.94 -24.86 -8.98
CA GLN A 245 -5.44 -25.15 -10.33
C GLN A 245 -6.42 -24.07 -10.83
N SER A 246 -7.17 -23.42 -9.94
CA SER A 246 -8.16 -22.40 -10.31
C SER A 246 -7.57 -20.99 -10.44
N ILE A 247 -6.48 -20.68 -9.74
CA ILE A 247 -5.96 -19.31 -9.61
C ILE A 247 -5.53 -18.68 -10.95
N GLU A 248 -4.91 -19.45 -11.86
CA GLU A 248 -4.55 -18.95 -13.20
C GLU A 248 -5.79 -18.56 -14.01
N THR A 249 -6.88 -19.34 -13.87
CA THR A 249 -8.15 -19.07 -14.57
C THR A 249 -8.81 -17.79 -14.02
N LEU A 250 -8.74 -17.58 -12.71
CA LEU A 250 -9.24 -16.35 -12.06
C LEU A 250 -8.44 -15.12 -12.50
N GLN A 251 -7.11 -15.21 -12.53
CA GLN A 251 -6.26 -14.13 -13.02
C GLN A 251 -6.61 -13.75 -14.46
N ALA A 252 -6.77 -14.73 -15.34
CA ALA A 252 -7.15 -14.52 -16.74
C ALA A 252 -8.55 -13.86 -16.85
N LYS A 253 -9.54 -14.37 -16.09
CA LYS A 253 -10.90 -13.83 -16.05
C LYS A 253 -10.92 -12.36 -15.60
N TYR A 254 -10.26 -12.04 -14.49
CA TYR A 254 -10.23 -10.67 -13.98
C TYR A 254 -9.38 -9.73 -14.84
N ALA A 255 -8.33 -10.23 -15.50
CA ALA A 255 -7.62 -9.44 -16.51
C ALA A 255 -8.54 -9.08 -17.70
N GLN A 256 -9.35 -10.03 -18.17
CA GLN A 256 -10.32 -9.82 -19.25
C GLN A 256 -11.44 -8.84 -18.83
N GLU A 257 -12.00 -8.99 -17.63
CA GLU A 257 -13.00 -8.05 -17.09
C GLU A 257 -12.45 -6.63 -16.95
N ARG A 258 -11.19 -6.49 -16.48
CA ARG A 258 -10.51 -5.18 -16.41
C ARG A 258 -10.29 -4.55 -17.79
N GLN A 259 -9.96 -5.36 -18.80
CA GLN A 259 -9.82 -4.86 -20.18
C GLN A 259 -11.15 -4.43 -20.79
N ALA A 260 -12.21 -5.21 -20.58
CA ALA A 260 -13.54 -4.90 -21.10
C ALA A 260 -14.12 -3.59 -20.55
N ARG A 261 -13.69 -3.15 -19.36
CA ARG A 261 -14.11 -1.89 -18.74
C ARG A 261 -13.23 -0.70 -19.09
N LYS A 262 -12.18 -0.87 -19.90
CA LYS A 262 -11.37 0.27 -20.32
C LYS A 262 -12.16 1.17 -21.27
N ILE A 263 -11.87 2.46 -21.21
CA ILE A 263 -12.49 3.48 -22.05
C ILE A 263 -11.65 3.60 -23.34
N PRO A 264 -12.15 3.20 -24.52
CA PRO A 264 -11.44 3.36 -25.77
C PRO A 264 -11.45 4.83 -26.21
N VAL A 265 -10.28 5.31 -26.64
CA VAL A 265 -10.05 6.66 -27.13
C VAL A 265 -9.28 6.57 -28.45
N ASP A 266 -9.88 7.12 -29.51
CA ASP A 266 -9.29 7.13 -30.84
C ASP A 266 -8.39 8.37 -30.99
N ILE A 267 -7.08 8.15 -30.96
CA ILE A 267 -6.07 9.21 -31.02
C ILE A 267 -5.80 9.64 -32.47
N SER A 268 -5.96 8.69 -33.40
CA SER A 268 -5.91 8.91 -34.84
C SER A 268 -6.68 7.81 -35.56
N ASN A 269 -6.91 7.97 -36.87
CA ASN A 269 -7.56 6.96 -37.71
C ASN A 269 -6.91 5.56 -37.65
N THR A 270 -5.68 5.45 -37.18
CA THR A 270 -4.92 4.20 -37.10
C THR A 270 -4.54 3.79 -35.68
N THR A 271 -4.83 4.63 -34.67
CA THR A 271 -4.33 4.43 -33.31
C THR A 271 -5.45 4.62 -32.29
N GLN A 272 -5.83 3.53 -31.64
CA GLN A 272 -6.73 3.51 -30.49
C GLN A 272 -5.95 3.19 -29.21
N VAL A 273 -6.30 3.87 -28.12
CA VAL A 273 -5.72 3.66 -26.80
C VAL A 273 -6.82 3.47 -25.77
N ASN A 274 -6.54 2.65 -24.75
CA ASN A 274 -7.51 2.25 -23.74
C ASN A 274 -7.16 2.84 -22.38
N LEU A 275 -7.96 3.81 -21.92
CA LEU A 275 -7.85 4.43 -20.60
C LEU A 275 -8.48 3.55 -19.52
N SER A 276 -7.99 3.64 -18.29
CA SER A 276 -8.66 3.00 -17.15
C SER A 276 -10.02 3.67 -16.85
N PRO A 277 -11.00 2.94 -16.29
CA PRO A 277 -12.33 3.49 -16.03
C PRO A 277 -12.35 4.52 -14.90
N GLY A 278 -13.27 5.49 -15.04
CA GLY A 278 -13.62 6.48 -14.03
C GLY A 278 -12.61 7.62 -13.84
N GLY A 279 -12.93 8.51 -12.90
CA GLY A 279 -12.11 9.68 -12.57
C GLY A 279 -12.11 10.68 -13.72
N GLN A 280 -10.95 11.29 -14.00
CA GLN A 280 -10.81 12.23 -15.11
C GLN A 280 -10.82 11.58 -16.50
N ASN A 281 -10.66 10.26 -16.60
CA ASN A 281 -10.55 9.57 -17.89
C ASN A 281 -11.84 9.63 -18.73
N GLU A 282 -13.00 9.73 -18.08
CA GLU A 282 -14.27 9.99 -18.79
C GLU A 282 -14.29 11.36 -19.46
N LEU A 283 -13.75 12.38 -18.78
CA LEU A 283 -13.63 13.72 -19.32
C LEU A 283 -12.54 13.79 -20.39
N VAL A 284 -11.41 13.08 -20.21
CA VAL A 284 -10.36 12.93 -21.24
C VAL A 284 -10.94 12.34 -22.53
N LYS A 285 -11.80 11.31 -22.46
CA LYS A 285 -12.48 10.79 -23.65
C LYS A 285 -13.30 11.88 -24.34
N LYS A 286 -14.06 12.67 -23.59
CA LYS A 286 -14.87 13.78 -24.15
C LYS A 286 -14.00 14.89 -24.74
N ILE A 287 -12.82 15.16 -24.17
CA ILE A 287 -11.85 16.08 -24.77
C ILE A 287 -11.43 15.57 -26.16
N ILE A 288 -11.13 14.28 -26.30
CA ILE A 288 -10.68 13.72 -27.58
C ILE A 288 -11.82 13.56 -28.58
N ASP A 289 -13.01 13.14 -28.14
CA ASP A 289 -14.15 12.88 -29.02
C ASP A 289 -14.88 14.17 -29.42
N ASP A 290 -15.00 15.14 -28.51
CA ASP A 290 -15.88 16.31 -28.68
C ASP A 290 -15.10 17.63 -28.80
N MET A 291 -14.15 17.89 -27.89
CA MET A 291 -13.41 19.17 -27.89
C MET A 291 -12.42 19.23 -29.07
N PHE A 292 -11.59 18.20 -29.19
CA PHE A 292 -10.46 18.16 -30.09
C PHE A 292 -10.87 18.37 -31.57
N PRO A 293 -11.92 17.71 -32.10
CA PRO A 293 -12.36 17.95 -33.48
C PRO A 293 -12.90 19.35 -33.72
N ASN A 294 -13.48 20.00 -32.70
CA ASN A 294 -14.07 21.33 -32.82
C ASN A 294 -13.03 22.46 -32.76
N PHE A 295 -12.01 22.32 -31.91
CA PHE A 295 -11.06 23.42 -31.63
C PHE A 295 -9.66 23.22 -32.20
N ALA A 296 -9.28 21.99 -32.55
CA ALA A 296 -7.99 21.68 -33.17
C ALA A 296 -8.10 20.51 -34.18
N PRO A 297 -8.93 20.62 -35.24
CA PRO A 297 -9.17 19.52 -36.19
C PRO A 297 -7.93 19.06 -36.97
N ASP A 298 -6.93 19.93 -37.15
CA ASP A 298 -5.61 19.60 -37.73
C ASP A 298 -4.55 19.29 -36.67
N GLY A 299 -4.97 19.12 -35.42
CA GLY A 299 -4.05 18.84 -34.34
C GLY A 299 -3.60 17.38 -34.32
N LYS A 300 -2.55 17.14 -33.53
CA LYS A 300 -2.03 15.81 -33.24
C LYS A 300 -1.94 15.66 -31.72
N VAL A 301 -2.54 14.61 -31.18
CA VAL A 301 -2.38 14.27 -29.76
C VAL A 301 -0.93 13.83 -29.53
N ILE A 302 -0.29 14.42 -28.52
CA ILE A 302 1.09 14.16 -28.13
C ILE A 302 1.14 13.33 -26.85
N TYR A 303 0.25 13.58 -25.91
CA TYR A 303 0.25 12.93 -24.61
C TYR A 303 -1.18 12.72 -24.09
N LEU A 304 -1.43 11.56 -23.48
CA LEU A 304 -2.63 11.24 -22.70
C LEU A 304 -2.22 10.61 -21.37
N GLY A 305 -2.58 11.27 -20.27
CA GLY A 305 -2.50 10.73 -18.92
C GLY A 305 -3.50 9.59 -18.70
N ASP A 306 -3.27 8.78 -17.66
CA ASP A 306 -4.20 7.74 -17.22
C ASP A 306 -4.27 7.73 -15.69
N THR A 307 -5.45 7.49 -15.11
CA THR A 307 -5.58 7.45 -13.65
C THR A 307 -4.90 6.23 -13.00
N ALA A 308 -4.79 5.10 -13.71
CA ALA A 308 -4.21 3.86 -13.19
C ALA A 308 -2.73 3.65 -13.54
N SER A 309 -2.20 4.35 -14.53
CA SER A 309 -0.82 4.21 -15.03
C SER A 309 -0.21 5.58 -15.32
N LYS A 310 1.12 5.68 -15.51
CA LYS A 310 1.77 7.00 -15.68
C LYS A 310 1.22 7.79 -16.88
N PHE A 311 0.92 7.11 -17.98
CA PHE A 311 0.30 7.65 -19.19
C PHE A 311 -0.26 6.49 -20.02
N ALA A 312 -1.30 6.76 -20.81
CA ALA A 312 -1.82 5.81 -21.79
C ALA A 312 -1.19 5.99 -23.18
N TYR A 313 -0.72 7.20 -23.50
CA TYR A 313 -0.06 7.50 -24.77
C TYR A 313 0.96 8.62 -24.62
N PHE A 314 2.12 8.49 -25.29
CA PHE A 314 3.12 9.55 -25.34
C PHE A 314 3.98 9.48 -26.62
N ASP A 315 3.85 10.47 -27.50
CA ASP A 315 4.70 10.68 -28.68
C ASP A 315 5.89 11.58 -28.34
N ARG A 316 6.90 10.98 -27.70
CA ARG A 316 8.13 11.67 -27.28
C ARG A 316 8.84 12.36 -28.46
N LYS A 317 8.92 11.71 -29.61
CA LYS A 317 9.60 12.27 -30.80
C LYS A 317 8.90 13.53 -31.29
N ALA A 318 7.57 13.54 -31.31
CA ALA A 318 6.83 14.73 -31.71
C ALA A 318 7.05 15.90 -30.75
N LEU A 319 7.13 15.62 -29.45
CA LEU A 319 7.41 16.64 -28.44
C LEU A 319 8.86 17.18 -28.54
N GLU A 320 9.84 16.30 -28.74
CA GLU A 320 11.25 16.67 -28.94
C GLU A 320 11.44 17.56 -30.19
N MET A 321 10.72 17.28 -31.28
CA MET A 321 10.77 18.12 -32.49
C MET A 321 10.31 19.57 -32.21
N LEU A 322 9.37 19.75 -31.28
CA LEU A 322 8.91 21.05 -30.79
C LEU A 322 9.89 21.73 -29.83
N GLY A 323 11.03 21.08 -29.52
CA GLY A 323 12.07 21.63 -28.66
C GLY A 323 11.85 21.35 -27.17
N VAL A 324 10.91 20.48 -26.82
CA VAL A 324 10.56 20.15 -25.43
C VAL A 324 11.08 18.76 -25.11
N ASP A 325 11.98 18.67 -24.11
CA ASP A 325 12.47 17.41 -23.56
C ASP A 325 12.04 17.28 -22.10
N ILE A 326 11.34 16.18 -21.78
CA ILE A 326 10.77 15.92 -20.46
C ILE A 326 11.18 14.52 -20.00
N GLU A 327 12.01 14.49 -18.96
CA GLU A 327 12.44 13.25 -18.30
C GLU A 327 11.44 12.78 -17.23
N ASP A 328 10.75 13.70 -16.55
CA ASP A 328 9.78 13.41 -15.49
C ASP A 328 8.34 13.70 -15.91
N HIS A 329 7.56 12.64 -16.08
CA HIS A 329 6.16 12.70 -16.51
C HIS A 329 5.18 13.09 -15.39
N GLY A 330 5.61 13.13 -14.12
CA GLY A 330 4.72 13.44 -12.99
C GLY A 330 4.16 14.87 -12.95
N LYS A 331 4.62 15.75 -13.85
CA LYS A 331 4.19 17.16 -13.95
C LYS A 331 3.44 17.49 -15.24
N MET A 332 3.27 16.53 -16.14
CA MET A 332 2.51 16.71 -17.39
C MET A 332 1.05 17.07 -17.08
N PRO A 333 0.37 17.84 -17.96
CA PRO A 333 -1.08 17.98 -17.90
C PRO A 333 -1.75 16.67 -18.36
N ASP A 334 -3.06 16.53 -18.14
CA ASP A 334 -3.80 15.32 -18.51
C ASP A 334 -3.79 15.02 -20.02
N VAL A 335 -3.86 16.06 -20.86
CA VAL A 335 -3.84 15.92 -22.32
C VAL A 335 -2.95 17.00 -22.95
N VAL A 336 -2.13 16.61 -23.93
CA VAL A 336 -1.35 17.55 -24.77
C VAL A 336 -1.68 17.33 -26.24
N ILE A 337 -2.07 18.40 -26.93
CA ILE A 337 -2.40 18.39 -28.36
C ILE A 337 -1.61 19.48 -29.07
N HIS A 338 -0.92 19.12 -30.16
CA HIS A 338 -0.26 20.08 -31.04
C HIS A 338 -1.18 20.46 -32.19
N HIS A 339 -1.76 21.66 -32.17
CA HIS A 339 -2.51 22.24 -33.28
C HIS A 339 -1.53 22.72 -34.36
N GLN A 340 -1.37 21.93 -35.41
CA GLN A 340 -0.23 22.04 -36.33
C GLN A 340 -0.25 23.32 -37.17
N LYS A 341 -1.40 23.71 -37.72
CA LYS A 341 -1.53 24.90 -38.58
C LYS A 341 -1.24 26.20 -37.85
N LYS A 342 -1.66 26.30 -36.60
CA LYS A 342 -1.43 27.50 -35.75
C LYS A 342 -0.12 27.42 -34.96
N ASN A 343 0.52 26.25 -34.97
CA ASN A 343 1.68 25.93 -34.16
C ASN A 343 1.45 26.24 -32.67
N TRP A 344 0.37 25.68 -32.12
CA TRP A 344 0.03 25.81 -30.69
C TRP A 344 0.10 24.45 -29.99
N LEU A 345 0.61 24.44 -28.76
CA LEU A 345 0.48 23.34 -27.82
C LEU A 345 -0.65 23.64 -26.84
N LEU A 346 -1.72 22.87 -26.97
CA LEU A 346 -2.86 22.86 -26.06
C LEU A 346 -2.49 21.98 -24.87
N LEU A 347 -2.34 22.58 -23.70
CA LEU A 347 -2.04 21.95 -22.42
C LEU A 347 -3.33 21.89 -21.61
N ILE A 348 -3.91 20.71 -21.49
CA ILE A 348 -5.30 20.53 -21.07
C ILE A 348 -5.37 19.73 -19.76
N GLU A 349 -6.03 20.28 -18.73
CA GLU A 349 -6.32 19.59 -17.47
C GLU A 349 -7.80 19.16 -17.40
N ALA A 350 -8.04 17.90 -17.02
CA ALA A 350 -9.36 17.29 -16.89
C ALA A 350 -9.82 17.31 -15.42
N VAL A 351 -10.52 18.38 -15.03
CA VAL A 351 -10.84 18.61 -13.64
C VAL A 351 -12.01 17.75 -13.19
N THR A 352 -11.68 16.82 -12.29
CA THR A 352 -12.65 16.05 -11.50
C THR A 352 -12.46 16.27 -10.01
N SER A 353 -11.22 16.12 -9.52
CA SER A 353 -10.86 16.33 -8.11
C SER A 353 -9.52 17.04 -7.85
N HIS A 354 -8.66 17.19 -8.86
CA HIS A 354 -7.26 17.66 -8.70
C HIS A 354 -7.06 19.18 -8.94
N GLY A 355 -8.15 19.94 -9.06
CA GLY A 355 -8.11 21.41 -9.21
C GLY A 355 -7.86 21.87 -10.65
N PRO A 356 -8.18 23.13 -11.00
CA PRO A 356 -8.03 23.68 -12.34
C PRO A 356 -6.59 24.10 -12.66
N VAL A 357 -6.38 24.64 -13.87
CA VAL A 357 -5.16 25.42 -14.14
C VAL A 357 -5.25 26.74 -13.37
N ASP A 358 -4.76 26.71 -12.13
CA ASP A 358 -4.60 27.88 -11.27
C ASP A 358 -3.31 28.67 -11.64
N PRO A 359 -3.08 29.88 -11.08
CA PRO A 359 -1.88 30.66 -11.40
C PRO A 359 -0.56 29.94 -11.13
N LYS A 360 -0.51 29.07 -10.12
CA LYS A 360 0.69 28.31 -9.78
C LYS A 360 0.93 27.20 -10.82
N ARG A 361 -0.10 26.40 -11.11
CA ARG A 361 -0.07 25.31 -12.08
C ARG A 361 0.23 25.84 -13.48
N ARG A 362 -0.33 26.99 -13.85
CA ARG A 362 0.02 27.71 -15.08
C ARG A 362 1.51 28.02 -15.15
N GLY A 363 2.08 28.60 -14.09
CA GLY A 363 3.52 28.89 -14.01
C GLY A 363 4.39 27.63 -14.08
N GLU A 364 3.96 26.53 -13.44
CA GLU A 364 4.63 25.24 -13.53
C GLU A 364 4.65 24.68 -14.96
N LEU A 365 3.50 24.70 -15.64
CA LEU A 365 3.38 24.25 -17.03
C LEU A 365 4.15 25.16 -17.99
N GLN A 366 4.10 26.47 -17.79
CA GLN A 366 4.87 27.42 -18.59
C GLN A 366 6.37 27.14 -18.49
N LYS A 367 6.87 26.87 -17.29
CA LYS A 367 8.27 26.48 -17.06
C LYS A 367 8.59 25.12 -17.68
N LEU A 368 7.69 24.15 -17.55
CA LEU A 368 7.88 22.80 -18.09
C LEU A 368 7.98 22.80 -19.62
N PHE A 369 7.26 23.70 -20.30
CA PHE A 369 7.25 23.82 -21.75
C PHE A 369 7.96 25.09 -22.25
N GLU A 370 8.86 25.68 -21.46
CA GLU A 370 9.49 26.98 -21.77
C GLU A 370 10.32 26.98 -23.06
N THR A 371 10.88 25.83 -23.42
CA THR A 371 11.69 25.63 -24.63
C THR A 371 10.85 25.31 -25.87
N SER A 372 9.53 25.27 -25.74
CA SER A 372 8.61 24.99 -26.84
C SER A 372 8.72 26.04 -27.95
N LYS A 373 8.84 25.56 -29.19
CA LYS A 373 8.73 26.36 -30.41
C LYS A 373 7.28 26.70 -30.78
N ALA A 374 6.32 26.03 -30.15
CA ALA A 374 4.88 26.27 -30.32
C ALA A 374 4.36 27.19 -29.22
N GLY A 375 3.37 28.04 -29.55
CA GLY A 375 2.68 28.87 -28.56
C GLY A 375 1.89 28.01 -27.57
N LEU A 376 1.91 28.36 -26.28
CA LEU A 376 1.23 27.58 -25.25
C LEU A 376 -0.20 28.09 -25.05
N VAL A 377 -1.16 27.17 -25.04
CA VAL A 377 -2.57 27.44 -24.73
C VAL A 377 -2.96 26.56 -23.56
N PHE A 378 -3.37 27.17 -22.45
CA PHE A 378 -3.73 26.45 -21.23
C PHE A 378 -5.24 26.31 -21.15
N ILE A 379 -5.72 25.09 -20.94
CA ILE A 379 -7.15 24.79 -20.96
C ILE A 379 -7.51 24.00 -19.71
N THR A 380 -8.49 24.50 -18.97
CA THR A 380 -9.15 23.75 -17.92
C THR A 380 -10.45 23.16 -18.46
N THR A 381 -10.72 21.88 -18.21
CA THR A 381 -11.94 21.23 -18.70
C THR A 381 -12.80 20.70 -17.57
N PHE A 382 -14.12 20.75 -17.77
CA PHE A 382 -15.12 20.27 -16.81
C PHE A 382 -16.22 19.46 -17.53
N LEU A 383 -16.87 18.55 -16.80
CA LEU A 383 -18.06 17.87 -17.31
C LEU A 383 -19.25 18.82 -17.44
N THR A 384 -19.53 19.58 -16.39
CA THR A 384 -20.69 20.48 -16.33
C THR A 384 -20.31 21.90 -15.89
N ARG A 385 -21.17 22.87 -16.20
CA ARG A 385 -20.99 24.24 -15.69
C ARG A 385 -21.05 24.29 -14.16
N ARG A 386 -21.79 23.36 -13.54
CA ARG A 386 -21.88 23.25 -12.08
C ARG A 386 -20.56 22.87 -11.43
N ASP A 387 -19.79 21.99 -12.09
CA ASP A 387 -18.46 21.61 -11.62
C ASP A 387 -17.49 22.79 -11.73
N MET A 388 -17.53 23.51 -12.86
CA MET A 388 -16.73 24.73 -13.06
C MET A 388 -16.96 25.77 -11.96
N MET A 389 -18.22 26.03 -11.56
CA MET A 389 -18.54 27.05 -10.56
C MET A 389 -17.82 26.84 -9.22
N ARG A 390 -17.49 25.60 -8.86
CA ARG A 390 -16.75 25.30 -7.60
C ARG A 390 -15.31 25.79 -7.64
N TYR A 391 -14.72 25.81 -8.84
CA TYR A 391 -13.32 26.14 -9.07
C TYR A 391 -13.13 27.52 -9.70
N LEU A 392 -14.22 28.20 -10.08
CA LEU A 392 -14.20 29.49 -10.75
C LEU A 392 -13.26 30.54 -10.10
N PRO A 393 -13.18 30.68 -8.76
CA PRO A 393 -12.27 31.64 -8.13
C PRO A 393 -10.78 31.31 -8.27
N GLU A 394 -10.45 30.05 -8.59
CA GLU A 394 -9.08 29.53 -8.66
C GLU A 394 -8.53 29.53 -10.09
N ILE A 395 -9.40 29.57 -11.11
CA ILE A 395 -9.02 29.54 -12.53
C ILE A 395 -8.14 30.75 -12.85
N SER A 396 -6.98 30.49 -13.46
CA SER A 396 -6.04 31.55 -13.83
C SER A 396 -6.55 32.41 -14.98
N TRP A 397 -6.26 33.70 -14.95
CA TRP A 397 -6.38 34.58 -16.12
C TRP A 397 -5.45 34.12 -17.26
N GLU A 398 -5.73 34.58 -18.48
CA GLU A 398 -5.10 34.18 -19.74
C GLU A 398 -5.08 32.65 -19.92
N THR A 399 -6.21 32.01 -19.58
CA THR A 399 -6.46 30.58 -19.82
C THR A 399 -7.86 30.38 -20.40
N GLU A 400 -8.08 29.21 -20.98
CA GLU A 400 -9.36 28.84 -21.57
C GLU A 400 -10.08 27.80 -20.70
N VAL A 401 -11.41 27.80 -20.78
CA VAL A 401 -12.24 26.79 -20.13
C VAL A 401 -13.18 26.15 -21.14
N TRP A 402 -13.14 24.83 -21.21
CA TRP A 402 -14.08 24.02 -21.99
C TRP A 402 -15.00 23.20 -21.07
N ILE A 403 -16.28 23.09 -21.44
CA ILE A 403 -17.28 22.36 -20.67
C ILE A 403 -17.94 21.33 -21.59
N ALA A 404 -17.87 20.06 -21.21
CA ALA A 404 -18.38 18.98 -22.06
C ALA A 404 -19.91 19.04 -22.30
N GLU A 405 -20.68 19.60 -21.36
CA GLU A 405 -22.10 19.90 -21.51
C GLU A 405 -22.39 20.90 -22.65
N SER A 406 -21.40 21.68 -23.09
CA SER A 406 -21.52 22.69 -24.14
C SER A 406 -20.33 22.59 -25.10
N PRO A 407 -20.19 21.47 -25.83
CA PRO A 407 -18.92 21.04 -26.43
C PRO A 407 -18.42 21.94 -27.56
N THR A 408 -19.30 22.76 -28.14
CA THR A 408 -18.98 23.69 -29.24
C THR A 408 -18.54 25.08 -28.77
N HIS A 409 -18.51 25.33 -27.47
CA HIS A 409 -18.19 26.65 -26.89
C HIS A 409 -16.91 26.59 -26.04
N MET A 410 -16.22 27.73 -25.97
CA MET A 410 -15.05 27.95 -25.12
C MET A 410 -15.27 29.23 -24.31
N ILE A 411 -14.87 29.23 -23.04
CA ILE A 411 -14.88 30.43 -22.20
C ILE A 411 -13.44 30.93 -22.11
N HIS A 412 -13.24 32.21 -22.44
CA HIS A 412 -11.95 32.87 -22.40
C HIS A 412 -11.83 33.67 -21.10
N PHE A 413 -10.90 33.29 -20.22
CA PHE A 413 -10.58 34.06 -19.02
C PHE A 413 -9.46 35.02 -19.39
N ASP A 414 -9.82 36.29 -19.59
CA ASP A 414 -8.98 37.42 -20.04
C ASP A 414 -9.04 37.69 -21.56
N GLY A 415 -8.91 38.96 -21.94
CA GLY A 415 -8.73 39.37 -23.33
C GLY A 415 -9.29 40.74 -23.71
N GLU A 416 -8.42 41.74 -23.83
CA GLU A 416 -8.72 43.00 -24.54
C GLU A 416 -9.00 42.80 -26.04
N ARG A 417 -8.64 41.62 -26.60
CA ARG A 417 -8.75 41.29 -28.02
C ARG A 417 -10.14 40.82 -28.48
N PHE A 418 -11.05 40.52 -27.56
CA PHE A 418 -12.29 39.78 -27.87
C PHE A 418 -13.58 40.57 -27.64
N LEU A 419 -13.48 41.88 -27.39
CA LEU A 419 -14.65 42.72 -27.13
C LEU A 419 -15.25 43.21 -28.46
N GLY A 420 -16.43 42.70 -28.80
CA GLY A 420 -17.15 43.05 -30.01
C GLY A 420 -18.49 42.31 -30.12
N PRO A 421 -19.43 42.80 -30.95
CA PRO A 421 -20.70 42.12 -31.18
C PRO A 421 -20.48 40.78 -31.91
N TYR A 422 -21.34 39.79 -31.63
CA TYR A 422 -21.35 38.47 -32.28
C TYR A 422 -22.25 38.42 -33.53
N GLU A 423 -22.83 39.55 -33.93
CA GLU A 423 -23.81 39.70 -35.01
C GLU A 423 -23.18 40.18 -36.32
#